data_AF-A0A1Q9F0X3-F1
#
_entry.id   AF-A0A1Q9F0X3-F1
#
_cell.length_a   1.000
_cell.length_b   1.000
_cell.length_c   1.000
_cell.angle_alpha   90.00
_cell.angle_beta   90.00
_cell.angle_gamma   90.00
#
_symmetry.space_group_name_H-M   'P 1'
#
loop_
_entity.id
_entity.type
_entity.pdbx_description
1 polymer ?
#
loop_
_entity_poly.entity_id
_entity_poly.type
_entity_poly.pdbx_seq_one_letter_code
_entity_poly.pdbx_strand_id
1 'polypeptide(L)'
;MTAELTQDILILDVAQRLKPGILMAEEELYHGPAQVPTLPFCITFSLSGTRPFLHALNMAKPSRELLQGLREYMEEEDFLLEISCWAWEYCMKFPQEAPSQWEHPLEFTTLHSEYREIFEGRAAEFCEQEGLDLQELLEGVAASLRDDPGETRALIDSLTASEDYLSFCRFMQQVRQRRDWAEGRDVVPLPDLEDVLLGGADENSPPKASLGRGLPKVVEEETLDNME
;
A
#
# COMPACT_ATOMS: atom_id res chain seq x y z
N MET A 1 10.25 -2.12 15.28
CA MET A 1 9.69 -0.86 14.74
C MET A 1 10.47 -0.32 13.53
N THR A 2 11.27 -1.12 12.81
CA THR A 2 12.06 -0.65 11.65
C THR A 2 11.64 -1.25 10.31
N ALA A 3 10.74 -2.23 10.29
CA ALA A 3 10.29 -2.91 9.06
C ALA A 3 9.13 -2.17 8.34
N GLU A 4 8.26 -1.46 9.07
CA GLU A 4 7.17 -0.68 8.45
C GLU A 4 7.71 0.50 7.63
N LEU A 5 8.84 1.06 8.04
CA LEU A 5 9.48 2.16 7.32
C LEU A 5 9.99 1.77 5.93
N THR A 6 10.26 0.49 5.65
CA THR A 6 10.97 0.12 4.41
C THR A 6 10.06 0.14 3.19
N GLN A 7 8.82 -0.35 3.32
CA GLN A 7 7.83 -0.29 2.24
C GLN A 7 7.28 1.14 2.07
N ASP A 8 7.17 1.87 3.17
CA ASP A 8 6.80 3.29 3.19
C ASP A 8 7.81 4.15 2.45
N ILE A 9 9.10 3.86 2.62
CA ILE A 9 10.18 4.53 1.89
C ILE A 9 10.14 4.19 0.40
N LEU A 10 9.86 2.95 0.00
CA LEU A 10 9.84 2.58 -1.42
C LEU A 10 8.69 3.26 -2.18
N ILE A 11 7.48 3.27 -1.62
CA ILE A 11 6.34 3.97 -2.24
C ILE A 11 6.57 5.49 -2.25
N LEU A 12 7.15 6.06 -1.18
CA LEU A 12 7.49 7.48 -1.13
C LEU A 12 8.63 7.85 -2.08
N ASP A 13 9.67 7.04 -2.22
CA ASP A 13 10.80 7.28 -3.12
C ASP A 13 10.34 7.18 -4.59
N VAL A 14 9.51 6.19 -4.92
CA VAL A 14 8.90 6.08 -6.26
C VAL A 14 7.99 7.27 -6.53
N ALA A 15 7.10 7.65 -5.60
CA ALA A 15 6.22 8.81 -5.76
C ALA A 15 7.00 10.14 -5.84
N GLN A 16 8.09 10.28 -5.09
CA GLN A 16 8.98 11.45 -5.17
C GLN A 16 9.79 11.49 -6.48
N ARG A 17 10.16 10.34 -7.03
CA ARG A 17 10.79 10.22 -8.37
C ARG A 17 9.82 10.53 -9.51
N LEU A 18 8.51 10.33 -9.32
CA LEU A 18 7.48 10.74 -10.29
C LEU A 18 7.21 12.26 -10.29
N LYS A 19 7.58 12.96 -9.22
CA LYS A 19 7.26 14.39 -9.00
C LYS A 19 7.89 15.39 -10.00
N PRO A 20 9.15 15.26 -10.49
CA PRO A 20 9.75 16.30 -11.32
C PRO A 20 9.36 16.23 -12.82
N GLY A 21 8.69 15.17 -13.28
CA GLY A 21 8.38 14.99 -14.72
C GLY A 21 6.97 15.44 -15.15
N ILE A 22 6.00 15.45 -14.25
CA ILE A 22 4.58 15.68 -14.59
C ILE A 22 4.18 17.16 -14.55
N LEU A 23 4.89 18.02 -13.80
CA LEU A 23 4.53 19.43 -13.65
C LEU A 23 5.05 20.37 -14.75
N MET A 24 5.71 19.86 -15.79
CA MET A 24 6.28 20.70 -16.87
C MET A 24 5.56 20.57 -18.22
N ALA A 25 4.47 19.79 -18.31
CA ALA A 25 3.80 19.52 -19.58
C ALA A 25 2.43 20.21 -19.76
N GLU A 26 1.98 21.05 -18.83
CA GLU A 26 0.61 21.62 -18.87
C GLU A 26 0.53 23.16 -18.92
N GLU A 27 1.59 23.86 -19.36
CA GLU A 27 1.53 25.34 -19.52
C GLU A 27 1.44 25.85 -20.96
N GLU A 28 1.09 25.02 -21.94
CA GLU A 28 0.69 25.53 -23.25
C GLU A 28 -0.68 24.99 -23.71
N LEU A 29 -1.67 25.89 -23.54
CA LEU A 29 -2.77 26.14 -24.48
C LEU A 29 -3.86 25.06 -24.58
N TYR A 30 -5.02 25.28 -23.91
CA TYR A 30 -6.35 25.18 -24.55
C TYR A 30 -7.51 25.60 -23.62
N HIS A 31 -8.32 26.56 -24.07
CA HIS A 31 -9.68 26.80 -23.56
C HIS A 31 -10.66 25.95 -24.39
N GLY A 32 -11.20 24.88 -23.81
CA GLY A 32 -12.28 24.09 -24.40
C GLY A 32 -13.01 23.26 -23.34
N PRO A 33 -14.34 23.04 -23.44
CA PRO A 33 -15.10 22.31 -22.43
C PRO A 33 -14.66 20.84 -22.36
N ALA A 34 -14.28 20.42 -21.15
CA ALA A 34 -13.67 19.15 -20.84
C ALA A 34 -14.56 17.94 -21.19
N GLN A 35 -14.20 17.24 -22.27
CA GLN A 35 -14.42 15.81 -22.34
C GLN A 35 -13.26 15.16 -21.61
N VAL A 36 -13.53 14.54 -20.46
CA VAL A 36 -12.57 13.68 -19.77
C VAL A 36 -12.29 12.49 -20.70
N PRO A 37 -11.05 12.32 -21.20
CA PRO A 37 -10.72 11.15 -21.98
C PRO A 37 -10.71 9.95 -21.03
N THR A 38 -11.71 9.07 -21.16
CA THR A 38 -11.62 7.70 -20.67
C THR A 38 -10.56 7.00 -21.51
N LEU A 39 -9.31 7.08 -21.07
CA LEU A 39 -8.24 6.28 -21.65
C LEU A 39 -8.54 4.81 -21.32
N PRO A 40 -8.66 3.93 -22.33
CA PRO A 40 -8.63 2.50 -22.06
C PRO A 40 -7.21 2.17 -21.62
N PHE A 41 -7.00 2.03 -20.31
CA PHE A 41 -5.75 1.54 -19.73
C PHE A 41 -5.65 0.03 -20.03
N CYS A 42 -5.51 -0.32 -21.31
CA CYS A 42 -5.05 -1.63 -21.74
C CYS A 42 -3.53 -1.60 -21.65
N ILE A 43 -2.98 -1.84 -20.46
CA ILE A 43 -1.56 -2.16 -20.32
C ILE A 43 -1.35 -3.53 -20.96
N THR A 44 -1.12 -3.56 -22.27
CA THR A 44 -0.64 -4.79 -22.92
C THR A 44 0.84 -4.93 -22.56
N PHE A 45 1.12 -5.60 -21.45
CA PHE A 45 2.49 -5.94 -21.08
C PHE A 45 3.02 -6.96 -22.10
N SER A 46 3.87 -6.49 -23.01
CA SER A 46 4.53 -7.32 -24.01
C SER A 46 5.70 -8.05 -23.36
N LEU A 47 5.42 -9.18 -22.70
CA LEU A 47 6.41 -10.11 -22.16
C LEU A 47 7.14 -10.87 -23.29
N SER A 48 7.85 -10.16 -24.16
CA SER A 48 8.71 -10.77 -25.19
C SER A 48 10.12 -10.96 -24.65
N GLY A 49 10.26 -11.86 -23.68
CA GLY A 49 11.53 -12.28 -23.10
C GLY A 49 11.56 -13.79 -22.94
N THR A 50 11.75 -14.53 -24.04
CA THR A 50 11.96 -15.99 -24.01
C THR A 50 13.21 -16.33 -23.20
N ARG A 51 13.04 -16.61 -21.90
CA ARG A 51 14.06 -17.23 -21.07
C ARG A 51 14.07 -18.74 -21.35
N PRO A 52 15.23 -19.36 -21.61
CA PRO A 52 15.30 -20.78 -21.93
C PRO A 52 14.82 -21.62 -20.75
N PHE A 53 13.78 -22.41 -21.01
CA PHE A 53 13.21 -23.45 -20.17
C PHE A 53 14.32 -24.40 -19.65
N LEU A 54 14.78 -24.18 -18.42
CA LEU A 54 15.58 -25.14 -17.68
C LEU A 54 14.66 -25.92 -16.75
N HIS A 55 14.06 -27.01 -17.28
CA HIS A 55 13.40 -28.06 -16.47
C HIS A 55 14.45 -28.89 -15.70
N ALA A 56 15.28 -28.22 -14.90
CA ALA A 56 16.31 -28.87 -14.10
C ALA A 56 15.72 -29.25 -12.73
N LEU A 57 15.48 -30.56 -12.54
CA LEU A 57 15.34 -31.28 -11.27
C LEU A 57 14.79 -30.44 -10.10
N ASN A 58 13.48 -30.53 -9.90
CA ASN A 58 12.75 -29.99 -8.75
C ASN A 58 13.23 -30.68 -7.45
N MET A 59 14.41 -30.29 -6.98
CA MET A 59 14.82 -30.45 -5.60
C MET A 59 13.94 -29.50 -4.82
N ALA A 60 13.07 -30.04 -3.95
CA ALA A 60 12.19 -29.24 -3.09
C ALA A 60 13.01 -28.14 -2.42
N LYS A 61 12.88 -26.90 -2.91
CA LYS A 61 13.52 -25.74 -2.31
C LYS A 61 13.00 -25.65 -0.87
N PRO A 62 13.85 -25.39 0.12
CA PRO A 62 13.35 -25.15 1.47
C PRO A 62 12.36 -23.97 1.43
N SER A 63 11.26 -24.09 2.18
CA SER A 63 10.15 -23.11 2.20
C SER A 63 10.63 -21.67 2.35
N ARG A 64 11.69 -21.45 3.14
CA ARG A 64 12.31 -20.14 3.35
C ARG A 64 12.87 -19.52 2.07
N GLU A 65 13.52 -20.31 1.20
CA GLU A 65 14.06 -19.80 -0.07
C GLU A 65 12.93 -19.42 -1.04
N LEU A 66 11.83 -20.15 -1.00
CA LEU A 66 10.65 -19.88 -1.82
C LEU A 66 9.95 -18.58 -1.41
N LEU A 67 9.73 -18.35 -0.10
CA LEU A 67 9.15 -17.09 0.37
C LEU A 67 10.07 -15.89 0.09
N GLN A 68 11.38 -16.07 0.24
CA GLN A 68 12.36 -15.04 -0.10
C GLN A 68 12.37 -14.73 -1.60
N GLY A 69 12.31 -15.74 -2.45
CA GLY A 69 12.20 -15.55 -3.91
C GLY A 69 10.92 -14.85 -4.31
N LEU A 70 9.78 -15.24 -3.74
CA LEU A 70 8.49 -14.55 -3.97
C LEU A 70 8.56 -13.09 -3.53
N ARG A 71 9.18 -12.83 -2.37
CA ARG A 71 9.38 -11.48 -1.86
C ARG A 71 10.20 -10.64 -2.82
N GLU A 72 11.37 -11.12 -3.24
CA GLU A 72 12.24 -10.41 -4.17
C GLU A 72 11.52 -10.12 -5.50
N TYR A 73 10.71 -11.07 -5.97
CA TYR A 73 9.93 -10.94 -7.19
C TYR A 73 8.79 -9.91 -7.10
N MET A 74 8.13 -9.83 -5.95
CA MET A 74 7.12 -8.82 -5.63
C MET A 74 7.71 -7.47 -5.22
N GLU A 75 9.01 -7.41 -4.91
CA GLU A 75 9.76 -6.17 -4.66
C GLU A 75 10.46 -5.65 -5.93
N GLU A 76 10.26 -6.28 -7.09
CA GLU A 76 10.78 -5.77 -8.37
C GLU A 76 10.23 -4.37 -8.68
N GLU A 77 11.13 -3.46 -9.10
CA GLU A 77 10.84 -2.03 -9.28
C GLU A 77 9.66 -1.78 -10.24
N ASP A 78 9.60 -2.52 -11.35
CA ASP A 78 8.55 -2.38 -12.36
C ASP A 78 7.16 -2.68 -11.78
N PHE A 79 7.05 -3.73 -10.96
CA PHE A 79 5.79 -4.12 -10.32
C PHE A 79 5.39 -3.14 -9.22
N LEU A 80 6.35 -2.70 -8.39
CA LEU A 80 6.09 -1.69 -7.37
C LEU A 80 5.65 -0.36 -8.00
N LEU A 81 6.22 0.01 -9.15
CA LEU A 81 5.84 1.20 -9.90
C LEU A 81 4.42 1.07 -10.46
N GLU A 82 4.07 -0.07 -11.04
CA GLU A 82 2.72 -0.35 -11.56
C GLU A 82 1.65 -0.18 -10.47
N ILE A 83 1.83 -0.87 -9.34
CA ILE A 83 0.89 -0.77 -8.20
C ILE A 83 0.83 0.65 -7.66
N SER A 84 1.98 1.32 -7.53
CA SER A 84 2.03 2.68 -7.00
C SER A 84 1.28 3.68 -7.89
N CYS A 85 1.47 3.58 -9.21
CA CYS A 85 0.76 4.41 -10.19
C CYS A 85 -0.75 4.15 -10.14
N TRP A 86 -1.15 2.88 -10.15
CA TRP A 86 -2.56 2.49 -10.05
C TRP A 86 -3.19 3.01 -8.75
N ALA A 87 -2.55 2.78 -7.60
CA ALA A 87 -3.07 3.22 -6.31
C ALA A 87 -3.14 4.75 -6.20
N TRP A 88 -2.14 5.46 -6.75
CA TRP A 88 -2.11 6.93 -6.76
C TRP A 88 -3.30 7.53 -7.53
N GLU A 89 -3.70 6.91 -8.64
CA GLU A 89 -4.84 7.35 -9.45
C GLU A 89 -6.16 7.26 -8.67
N TYR A 90 -6.37 6.16 -7.94
CA TYR A 90 -7.66 5.85 -7.33
C TYR A 90 -7.80 6.23 -5.85
N CYS A 91 -6.69 6.49 -5.13
CA CYS A 91 -6.72 6.70 -3.68
C CYS A 91 -7.62 7.86 -3.24
N MET A 92 -7.79 8.89 -4.07
CA MET A 92 -8.61 10.07 -3.74
C MET A 92 -10.10 9.76 -3.62
N LYS A 93 -10.56 8.62 -4.15
CA LYS A 93 -11.95 8.18 -4.01
C LYS A 93 -12.27 7.67 -2.60
N PHE A 94 -11.25 7.22 -1.85
CA PHE A 94 -11.43 6.56 -0.55
C PHE A 94 -11.53 7.59 0.59
N PRO A 95 -12.63 7.62 1.38
CA PRO A 95 -12.77 8.52 2.54
C PRO A 95 -11.68 8.31 3.60
N GLN A 96 -11.40 9.30 4.44
CA GLN A 96 -10.36 9.19 5.50
C GLN A 96 -10.90 8.55 6.80
N GLU A 97 -12.22 8.44 6.93
CA GLU A 97 -12.89 7.77 8.05
C GLU A 97 -12.57 6.27 8.06
N ALA A 98 -12.64 5.62 9.23
CA ALA A 98 -12.33 4.20 9.33
C ALA A 98 -13.23 3.39 8.37
N PRO A 99 -12.72 2.35 7.66
CA PRO A 99 -13.50 1.57 6.69
C PRO A 99 -14.84 1.06 7.21
N SER A 100 -14.98 0.83 8.52
CA SER A 100 -16.25 0.39 9.13
C SER A 100 -17.30 1.50 9.33
N GLN A 101 -16.98 2.75 9.03
CA GLN A 101 -17.80 3.93 9.37
C GLN A 101 -18.48 4.60 8.17
N TRP A 102 -18.23 4.15 6.94
CA TRP A 102 -18.79 4.75 5.74
C TRP A 102 -19.41 3.70 4.80
N GLU A 103 -20.29 4.16 3.91
CA GLU A 103 -20.95 3.29 2.94
C GLU A 103 -20.03 2.99 1.76
N HIS A 104 -19.83 1.70 1.46
CA HIS A 104 -18.91 1.26 0.43
C HIS A 104 -19.56 1.27 -0.97
N PRO A 105 -19.17 2.21 -1.87
CA PRO A 105 -19.68 2.21 -3.23
C PRO A 105 -19.26 0.93 -3.97
N LEU A 106 -20.12 0.44 -4.86
CA LEU A 106 -19.83 -0.77 -5.66
C LEU A 106 -18.51 -0.64 -6.46
N GLU A 107 -18.18 0.58 -6.91
CA GLU A 107 -16.92 0.89 -7.59
C GLU A 107 -15.68 0.43 -6.81
N PHE A 108 -15.70 0.45 -5.48
CA PHE A 108 -14.54 0.03 -4.68
C PHE A 108 -14.33 -1.48 -4.71
N THR A 109 -15.41 -2.25 -4.87
CA THR A 109 -15.30 -3.70 -5.07
C THR A 109 -14.74 -4.05 -6.45
N THR A 110 -15.03 -3.22 -7.45
CA THR A 110 -14.41 -3.32 -8.78
C THR A 110 -12.91 -3.02 -8.69
N LEU A 111 -12.52 -1.92 -8.04
CA LEU A 111 -11.10 -1.59 -7.83
C LEU A 111 -10.35 -2.66 -7.03
N HIS A 112 -10.99 -3.27 -6.03
CA HIS A 112 -10.38 -4.38 -5.29
C HIS A 112 -10.17 -5.60 -6.20
N SER A 113 -11.10 -5.87 -7.12
CA SER A 113 -10.96 -6.98 -8.07
C SER A 113 -9.80 -6.73 -9.03
N GLU A 114 -9.66 -5.51 -9.55
CA GLU A 114 -8.51 -5.11 -10.38
C GLU A 114 -7.18 -5.23 -9.62
N TYR A 115 -7.14 -4.76 -8.38
CA TYR A 115 -5.96 -4.89 -7.51
C TYR A 115 -5.58 -6.35 -7.29
N ARG A 116 -6.56 -7.23 -7.05
CA ARG A 116 -6.33 -8.65 -6.89
C ARG A 116 -5.79 -9.29 -8.17
N GLU A 117 -6.32 -8.93 -9.34
CA GLU A 117 -5.84 -9.43 -10.63
C GLU A 117 -4.36 -9.09 -10.88
N ILE A 118 -3.89 -7.91 -10.46
CA ILE A 118 -2.47 -7.51 -10.55
C ILE A 118 -1.58 -8.46 -9.72
N PHE A 119 -1.97 -8.75 -8.47
CA PHE A 119 -1.22 -9.64 -7.58
C PHE A 119 -1.30 -11.11 -8.01
N GLU A 120 -2.47 -11.59 -8.42
CA GLU A 120 -2.67 -12.95 -8.92
C GLU A 120 -1.85 -13.19 -10.19
N GLY A 121 -1.86 -12.24 -11.14
CA GLY A 121 -1.03 -12.31 -12.35
C GLY A 121 0.45 -12.42 -12.01
N ARG A 122 0.92 -11.57 -11.09
CA ARG A 122 2.32 -11.57 -10.65
C ARG A 122 2.72 -12.87 -9.95
N ALA A 123 1.87 -13.41 -9.08
CA ALA A 123 2.11 -14.67 -8.41
C ALA A 123 2.13 -15.85 -9.41
N ALA A 124 1.25 -15.83 -10.41
CA ALA A 124 1.22 -16.84 -11.46
C ALA A 124 2.49 -16.82 -12.32
N GLU A 125 2.99 -15.64 -12.69
CA GLU A 125 4.26 -15.48 -13.41
C GLU A 125 5.44 -16.04 -12.60
N PHE A 126 5.47 -15.78 -11.28
CA PHE A 126 6.48 -16.36 -10.40
C PHE A 126 6.44 -17.89 -10.39
N CYS A 127 5.24 -18.48 -10.21
CA CYS A 127 5.06 -19.93 -10.26
C CYS A 127 5.54 -20.53 -11.58
N GLU A 128 5.24 -19.89 -12.72
CA GLU A 128 5.69 -20.34 -14.03
C GLU A 128 7.22 -20.29 -14.17
N GLN A 129 7.85 -19.20 -13.71
CA GLN A 129 9.30 -19.03 -13.76
C GLN A 129 10.05 -20.05 -12.89
N GLU A 130 9.50 -20.35 -11.72
CA GLU A 130 10.08 -21.29 -10.76
C GLU A 130 9.70 -22.76 -11.04
N GLY A 131 8.75 -23.00 -11.95
CA GLY A 131 8.23 -24.33 -12.25
C GLY A 131 7.47 -24.95 -11.08
N LEU A 132 6.78 -24.13 -10.29
CA LEU A 132 6.03 -24.50 -9.09
C LEU A 132 4.54 -24.57 -9.37
N ASP A 133 3.85 -25.51 -8.73
CA ASP A 133 2.39 -25.45 -8.64
C ASP A 133 1.96 -24.40 -7.60
N LEU A 134 0.78 -23.80 -7.80
CA LEU A 134 0.22 -22.82 -6.86
C LEU A 134 0.05 -23.43 -5.47
N GLN A 135 -0.35 -24.71 -5.38
CA GLN A 135 -0.50 -25.38 -4.09
C GLN A 135 0.84 -25.50 -3.35
N GLU A 136 1.93 -25.83 -4.06
CA GLU A 136 3.28 -25.93 -3.50
C GLU A 136 3.76 -24.58 -2.97
N LEU A 137 3.49 -23.49 -3.70
CA LEU A 137 3.77 -22.12 -3.24
C LEU A 137 3.04 -21.83 -1.93
N LEU A 138 1.73 -22.08 -1.87
CA LEU A 138 0.91 -21.81 -0.67
C LEU A 138 1.36 -22.64 0.53
N GLU A 139 1.67 -23.91 0.35
CA GLU A 139 2.21 -24.78 1.40
C GLU A 139 3.58 -24.28 1.91
N GLY A 140 4.44 -23.83 0.99
CA GLY A 140 5.73 -23.23 1.30
C GLY A 140 5.59 -21.94 2.12
N VAL A 141 4.73 -21.02 1.67
CA VAL A 141 4.44 -19.76 2.37
C VAL A 141 3.88 -20.06 3.76
N ALA A 142 2.87 -20.92 3.89
CA ALA A 142 2.28 -21.29 5.17
C ALA A 142 3.29 -21.93 6.13
N ALA A 143 4.25 -22.72 5.62
CA ALA A 143 5.32 -23.26 6.42
C ALA A 143 6.26 -22.17 6.94
N SER A 144 6.71 -21.25 6.08
CA SER A 144 7.61 -20.16 6.45
C SER A 144 6.99 -19.16 7.42
N LEU A 145 5.70 -18.85 7.28
CA LEU A 145 4.98 -17.93 8.17
C LEU A 145 4.88 -18.44 9.62
N ARG A 146 4.97 -19.75 9.84
CA ARG A 146 4.99 -20.33 11.19
C ARG A 146 6.32 -20.12 11.90
N ASP A 147 7.41 -20.01 11.15
CA ASP A 147 8.77 -19.98 11.71
C ASP A 147 9.25 -18.55 12.01
N ASP A 148 9.00 -17.58 11.12
CA ASP A 148 9.36 -16.18 11.34
C ASP A 148 8.54 -15.21 10.46
N PRO A 149 7.55 -14.49 11.02
CA PRO A 149 6.74 -13.52 10.28
C PRO A 149 7.42 -12.14 10.12
N GLY A 150 8.59 -11.91 10.73
CA GLY A 150 9.12 -10.56 10.96
C GLY A 150 9.55 -9.83 9.68
N GLU A 151 10.40 -10.45 8.86
CA GLU A 151 10.98 -9.80 7.67
C GLU A 151 10.00 -9.75 6.49
N THR A 152 9.01 -10.64 6.47
CA THR A 152 8.05 -10.79 5.36
C THR A 152 6.73 -10.06 5.63
N ARG A 153 6.63 -9.30 6.73
CA ARG A 153 5.38 -8.65 7.13
C ARG A 153 4.82 -7.70 6.08
N ALA A 154 5.67 -6.86 5.48
CA ALA A 154 5.31 -5.97 4.38
C ALA A 154 4.66 -6.72 3.19
N LEU A 155 5.29 -7.83 2.78
CA LEU A 155 4.76 -8.70 1.73
C LEU A 155 3.41 -9.30 2.13
N ILE A 156 3.29 -9.80 3.36
CA ILE A 156 2.06 -10.39 3.88
C ILE A 156 0.94 -9.35 3.93
N ASP A 157 1.22 -8.13 4.36
CA ASP A 157 0.23 -7.06 4.44
C ASP A 157 -0.29 -6.70 3.04
N SER A 158 0.61 -6.71 2.04
CA SER A 158 0.27 -6.46 0.63
C SER A 158 -0.59 -7.58 0.02
N LEU A 159 -0.23 -8.85 0.29
CA LEU A 159 -1.00 -10.03 -0.11
C LEU A 159 -2.33 -10.13 0.66
N THR A 160 -2.35 -9.73 1.92
CA THR A 160 -3.59 -9.69 2.72
C THR A 160 -4.53 -8.64 2.14
N ALA A 161 -4.01 -7.49 1.71
CA ALA A 161 -4.80 -6.47 1.05
C ALA A 161 -5.33 -6.90 -0.33
N SER A 162 -4.78 -7.91 -1.00
CA SER A 162 -5.34 -8.42 -2.26
C SER A 162 -6.53 -9.37 -2.05
N GLU A 163 -6.63 -9.98 -0.87
CA GLU A 163 -7.70 -10.93 -0.53
C GLU A 163 -8.78 -10.32 0.37
N ASP A 164 -8.37 -9.49 1.35
CA ASP A 164 -9.25 -8.87 2.33
C ASP A 164 -9.61 -7.43 1.94
N TYR A 165 -10.88 -7.24 1.59
CA TYR A 165 -11.41 -5.97 1.13
C TYR A 165 -11.25 -4.81 2.13
N LEU A 166 -11.32 -5.08 3.45
CA LEU A 166 -11.12 -4.02 4.45
C LEU A 166 -9.65 -3.62 4.54
N SER A 167 -8.73 -4.57 4.45
CA SER A 167 -7.29 -4.32 4.36
C SER A 167 -6.94 -3.55 3.09
N PHE A 168 -7.57 -3.88 1.96
CA PHE A 168 -7.50 -3.07 0.73
C PHE A 168 -7.93 -1.61 0.94
N CYS A 169 -9.08 -1.38 1.58
CA CYS A 169 -9.55 -0.02 1.85
C CYS A 169 -8.54 0.76 2.71
N ARG A 170 -7.94 0.14 3.72
CA ARG A 170 -6.90 0.75 4.56
C ARG A 170 -5.64 1.09 3.75
N PHE A 171 -5.20 0.18 2.89
CA PHE A 171 -4.09 0.43 1.98
C PHE A 171 -4.35 1.69 1.13
N MET A 172 -5.53 1.79 0.50
CA MET A 172 -5.88 2.97 -0.30
C MET A 172 -5.96 4.27 0.51
N GLN A 173 -6.41 4.21 1.76
CA GLN A 173 -6.40 5.34 2.69
C GLN A 173 -4.98 5.78 3.06
N GLN A 174 -4.06 4.84 3.30
CA GLN A 174 -2.64 5.15 3.55
C GLN A 174 -2.00 5.82 2.33
N VAL A 175 -2.26 5.32 1.12
CA VAL A 175 -1.80 5.94 -0.13
C VAL A 175 -2.35 7.35 -0.27
N ARG A 176 -3.65 7.56 0.00
CA ARG A 176 -4.28 8.89 0.01
C ARG A 176 -3.61 9.83 0.99
N GLN A 177 -3.36 9.38 2.23
CA GLN A 177 -2.71 10.19 3.26
C GLN A 177 -1.32 10.65 2.83
N ARG A 178 -0.54 9.76 2.21
CA ARG A 178 0.79 10.08 1.66
C ARG A 178 0.71 11.07 0.51
N ARG A 179 -0.29 10.92 -0.36
CA ARG A 179 -0.56 11.86 -1.43
C ARG A 179 -0.94 13.24 -0.89
N ASP A 180 -1.86 13.31 0.07
CA ASP A 180 -2.26 14.54 0.74
C ASP A 180 -1.04 15.23 1.38
N TRP A 181 -0.16 14.47 2.07
CA TRP A 181 1.10 14.97 2.62
C TRP A 181 2.05 15.49 1.53
N ALA A 182 2.24 14.73 0.44
CA ALA A 182 3.13 15.11 -0.66
C ALA A 182 2.62 16.34 -1.42
N GLU A 183 1.32 16.56 -1.49
CA GLU A 183 0.68 17.74 -2.09
C GLU A 183 0.59 18.94 -1.13
N GLY A 184 1.02 18.78 0.13
CA GLY A 184 1.00 19.85 1.13
C GLY A 184 -0.40 20.17 1.66
N ARG A 185 -1.34 19.22 1.56
CA ARG A 185 -2.66 19.33 2.20
C ARG A 185 -2.50 18.98 3.68
N ASP A 186 -3.26 19.65 4.55
CA ASP A 186 -3.23 19.38 5.98
C ASP A 186 -3.62 17.92 6.26
N VAL A 187 -2.67 17.15 6.76
CA VAL A 187 -2.87 15.75 7.14
C VAL A 187 -3.55 15.74 8.50
N VAL A 188 -4.83 15.40 8.54
CA VAL A 188 -5.48 14.98 9.79
C VAL A 188 -4.86 13.62 10.16
N PRO A 189 -4.19 13.49 11.32
CA PRO A 189 -3.65 12.19 11.74
C PRO A 189 -4.80 11.20 11.85
N LEU A 190 -4.69 10.04 11.18
CA LEU A 190 -5.62 8.94 11.42
C LEU A 190 -5.49 8.54 12.91
N PRO A 191 -6.61 8.29 13.61
CA PRO A 191 -6.54 7.74 14.96
C PRO A 191 -5.79 6.41 14.94
N ASP A 192 -4.85 6.23 15.87
CA ASP A 192 -4.02 5.02 15.98
C ASP A 192 -4.92 3.77 15.98
N LEU A 193 -4.74 2.93 14.95
CA LEU A 193 -5.61 1.80 14.62
C LEU A 193 -5.51 0.62 15.58
N GLU A 194 -4.54 0.63 16.52
CA GLU A 194 -4.34 -0.46 17.47
C GLU A 194 -5.54 -0.62 18.43
N ASP A 195 -6.26 0.46 18.71
CA ASP A 195 -7.40 0.44 19.64
C ASP A 195 -8.70 -0.11 19.02
N VAL A 196 -8.84 -0.13 17.69
CA VAL A 196 -10.11 -0.54 17.02
C VAL A 196 -10.14 -2.04 16.72
N LEU A 197 -9.00 -2.67 16.41
CA LEU A 197 -8.92 -4.10 16.09
C LEU A 197 -8.86 -5.00 17.34
N LEU A 198 -8.48 -4.46 18.50
CA LEU A 198 -8.49 -5.17 19.78
C LEU A 198 -9.75 -4.92 20.61
N GLY A 199 -10.83 -4.41 20.00
CA GLY A 199 -12.17 -4.30 20.57
C GLY A 199 -12.86 -5.66 20.85
N GLY A 200 -12.11 -6.68 21.25
CA GLY A 200 -12.64 -7.77 22.04
C GLY A 200 -12.99 -7.20 23.41
N ALA A 201 -14.27 -7.00 23.65
CA ALA A 201 -14.83 -6.54 24.92
C ALA A 201 -14.42 -7.50 26.06
N ASP A 202 -13.30 -7.21 26.71
CA ASP A 202 -13.06 -7.68 28.06
C ASP A 202 -13.83 -6.73 29.00
N GLU A 203 -15.10 -7.05 29.24
CA GLU A 203 -15.97 -6.36 30.20
C GLU A 203 -15.42 -6.36 31.64
N ASN A 204 -14.26 -7.00 31.91
CA ASN A 204 -13.59 -6.99 33.20
C ASN A 204 -12.38 -6.07 33.31
N SER A 205 -12.05 -5.26 32.29
CA SER A 205 -10.96 -4.28 32.46
C SER A 205 -11.38 -3.16 33.43
N PRO A 206 -10.65 -2.98 34.56
CA PRO A 206 -10.98 -1.95 35.54
C PRO A 206 -10.89 -0.55 34.91
N PRO A 207 -11.75 0.40 35.33
CA PRO A 207 -11.79 1.74 34.75
C PRO A 207 -10.43 2.40 34.86
N LYS A 208 -9.75 2.59 33.71
CA LYS A 208 -8.49 3.33 33.65
C LYS A 208 -8.78 4.78 34.00
N ALA A 209 -8.25 5.22 35.14
CA ALA A 209 -8.35 6.59 35.60
C ALA A 209 -7.77 7.53 34.53
N SER A 210 -8.59 8.47 34.08
CA SER A 210 -8.24 9.54 33.16
C SER A 210 -7.12 10.41 33.75
N LEU A 211 -5.88 10.20 33.32
CA LEU A 211 -4.77 11.12 33.56
C LEU A 211 -4.93 12.30 32.60
N GLY A 212 -5.44 13.41 33.13
CA GLY A 212 -5.57 14.68 32.43
C GLY A 212 -4.21 15.15 31.92
N ARG A 213 -4.03 15.11 30.60
CA ARG A 213 -2.90 15.71 29.90
C ARG A 213 -3.14 17.22 29.82
N GLY A 214 -2.58 17.95 30.79
CA GLY A 214 -2.58 19.41 30.76
C GLY A 214 -1.82 19.92 29.55
N LEU A 215 -2.52 20.64 28.68
CA LEU A 215 -1.92 21.46 27.62
C LEU A 215 -1.04 22.56 28.25
N PRO A 216 0.22 22.73 27.83
CA PRO A 216 1.00 23.89 28.22
C PRO A 216 0.40 25.14 27.57
N LYS A 217 0.01 26.10 28.42
CA LYS A 217 -0.45 27.42 28.03
C LYS A 217 0.72 28.16 27.37
N VAL A 218 0.65 28.34 26.06
CA VAL A 218 1.58 29.21 25.31
C VAL A 218 1.40 30.62 25.86
N VAL A 219 2.43 31.12 26.54
CA VAL A 219 2.51 32.50 26.99
C VAL A 219 3.03 33.29 25.80
N GLU A 220 2.17 34.10 25.18
CA GLU A 220 2.58 35.11 24.22
C GLU A 220 3.32 36.21 24.98
N GLU A 221 4.64 36.28 24.77
CA GLU A 221 5.50 37.32 25.31
C GLU A 221 5.41 38.54 24.36
N GLU A 222 4.50 39.46 24.67
CA GLU A 222 4.44 40.79 24.03
C GLU A 222 5.74 41.56 24.30
N THR A 223 6.60 41.65 23.29
CA THR A 223 7.75 42.55 23.27
C THR A 223 7.26 43.93 22.84
N LEU A 224 6.99 44.79 23.83
CA LEU A 224 6.77 46.22 23.65
C LEU A 224 8.10 46.89 23.28
N ASP A 225 8.26 47.19 21.99
CA ASP A 225 9.26 48.12 21.48
C ASP A 225 8.85 49.56 21.84
N ASN A 226 9.61 50.16 22.76
CA ASN A 226 9.54 51.56 23.13
C ASN A 226 10.53 52.34 22.24
N MET A 227 10.04 53.08 21.25
CA MET A 227 10.76 54.21 20.63
C MET A 227 9.77 55.31 20.26
N GLU A 228 9.59 56.29 21.16
CA GLU A 228 9.86 57.74 21.00
C GLU A 228 9.27 58.56 22.16
#